data_AF-A0A0E0DX53-F1
#
_entry.id   AF-A0A0E0DX53-F1
#
_cell.length_a   1.000
_cell.length_b   1.000
_cell.length_c   1.000
_cell.angle_alpha   90.00
_cell.angle_beta   90.00
_cell.angle_gamma   90.00
#
_symmetry.space_group_name_H-M   'P 1'
#
loop_
_entity.id
_entity.type
_entity.pdbx_description
1 polymer ?
#
loop_
_entity_poly.entity_id
_entity_poly.type
_entity_poly.pdbx_seq_one_letter_code
_entity_poly.pdbx_strand_id
1 'polypeptide(L)'
;MRCLAATSGRRRAAAYGRHHASAPPSSVLSSWGKEGRYWWKEKDMEELTVHQSHQLVWARAHHLVYDYCVDTDRFPIQPPECASR
;
A
#
# COMPACT_ATOMS: atom_id res chain seq x y z
N MET A 1 30.12 19.46 -41.32
CA MET A 1 29.23 18.38 -40.84
C MET A 1 29.61 18.03 -39.41
N ARG A 2 28.85 18.49 -38.41
CA ARG A 2 29.00 18.01 -37.03
C ARG A 2 27.78 17.16 -36.72
N CYS A 3 27.95 15.84 -36.74
CA CYS A 3 26.97 14.94 -36.15
C CYS A 3 27.09 15.09 -34.64
N LEU A 4 26.11 15.74 -34.01
CA LEU A 4 25.93 15.68 -32.56
C LEU A 4 25.44 14.27 -32.24
N ALA A 5 26.26 13.50 -31.52
CA ALA A 5 25.91 12.19 -31.04
C ALA A 5 24.66 12.29 -30.16
N ALA A 6 23.59 11.63 -30.57
CA ALA A 6 22.41 11.45 -29.75
C ALA A 6 22.82 10.72 -28.46
N THR A 7 22.72 11.41 -27.32
CA THR A 7 22.80 10.76 -26.02
C THR A 7 21.67 9.74 -25.95
N SER A 8 22.03 8.46 -26.06
CA SER A 8 21.14 7.34 -25.86
C SER A 8 20.66 7.35 -24.41
N GLY A 9 19.58 8.09 -24.16
CA GLY A 9 18.85 8.05 -22.91
C GLY A 9 18.31 6.64 -22.73
N ARG A 10 18.86 5.89 -21.76
CA ARG A 10 18.33 4.60 -21.32
C ARG A 10 16.86 4.78 -20.91
N ARG A 11 15.93 4.41 -21.79
CA ARG A 11 14.52 4.26 -21.47
C ARG A 11 14.40 3.15 -20.44
N ARG A 12 14.06 3.49 -19.19
CA ARG A 12 13.69 2.48 -18.19
C ARG A 12 12.28 2.02 -18.53
N ALA A 13 12.14 0.75 -18.89
CA ALA A 13 10.84 0.11 -19.03
C ALA A 13 10.54 -0.66 -17.73
N ALA A 14 9.35 -0.48 -17.20
CA ALA A 14 8.83 -1.32 -16.13
C ALA A 14 8.02 -2.46 -16.75
N ALA A 15 8.32 -3.69 -16.35
CA ALA A 15 7.50 -4.85 -16.71
C ALA A 15 6.46 -5.08 -15.61
N TYR A 16 5.18 -5.07 -15.99
CA TYR A 16 4.08 -5.40 -15.09
C TYR A 16 3.63 -6.85 -15.34
N GLY A 17 3.51 -7.63 -14.26
CA GLY A 17 3.10 -9.03 -14.32
C GLY A 17 1.57 -9.21 -14.34
N ARG A 18 1.10 -10.35 -13.80
CA ARG A 18 -0.33 -10.71 -13.76
C ARG A 18 -1.15 -9.63 -13.02
N HIS A 19 -2.20 -9.16 -13.68
CA HIS A 19 -3.23 -8.33 -13.05
C HIS A 19 -4.25 -9.22 -12.34
N HIS A 20 -4.47 -9.00 -11.05
CA HIS A 20 -5.50 -9.69 -10.27
C HIS A 20 -6.45 -8.64 -9.68
N ALA A 21 -7.75 -8.75 -9.98
CA ALA A 21 -8.79 -7.85 -9.48
C ALA A 21 -9.99 -8.67 -9.02
N SER A 22 -10.28 -8.62 -7.72
CA SER A 22 -11.43 -9.29 -7.09
C SER A 22 -12.49 -8.30 -6.56
N ALA A 23 -12.24 -7.00 -6.69
CA ALA A 23 -13.15 -5.97 -6.20
C ALA A 23 -14.27 -5.70 -7.21
N PRO A 24 -15.53 -5.51 -6.75
CA PRO A 24 -16.65 -5.16 -7.61
C PRO A 24 -16.52 -3.71 -8.14
N PRO A 25 -17.13 -3.39 -9.28
CA PRO A 25 -17.21 -2.01 -9.77
C PRO A 25 -18.05 -1.14 -8.81
N SER A 26 -17.67 0.14 -8.69
CA SER A 26 -18.28 1.11 -7.76
C SER A 26 -19.79 1.33 -7.96
N SER A 27 -20.31 1.07 -9.16
CA SER A 27 -21.75 1.12 -9.47
C SER A 27 -22.59 0.12 -8.67
N VAL A 28 -21.98 -0.97 -8.20
CA VAL A 28 -22.65 -2.03 -7.42
C VAL A 28 -22.53 -1.78 -5.90
N LEU A 29 -21.51 -1.01 -5.48
CA LEU A 29 -21.23 -0.74 -4.06
C LEU A 29 -22.30 0.11 -3.37
N SER A 30 -23.04 0.96 -4.08
CA SER A 30 -24.08 1.84 -3.50
C SER A 30 -25.31 1.10 -2.99
N SER A 31 -25.65 -0.06 -3.57
CA SER A 31 -26.78 -0.89 -3.17
C SER A 31 -26.37 -2.22 -2.52
N TRP A 32 -25.17 -2.75 -2.85
CA TRP A 32 -24.73 -4.10 -2.45
C TRP A 32 -23.55 -4.07 -1.46
N GLY A 33 -22.96 -2.90 -1.20
CA GLY A 33 -21.82 -2.73 -0.28
C GLY A 33 -22.14 -2.93 1.21
N LYS A 34 -23.43 -3.07 1.57
CA LYS A 34 -23.90 -3.24 2.94
C LYS A 34 -24.15 -4.70 3.36
N GLU A 35 -24.24 -5.63 2.42
CA GLU A 35 -24.78 -6.98 2.68
C GLU A 35 -23.74 -8.04 3.09
N GLY A 36 -22.54 -7.65 3.55
CA GLY A 36 -21.56 -8.62 4.09
C GLY A 36 -21.08 -9.71 3.11
N ARG A 37 -21.37 -9.58 1.80
CA ARG A 37 -21.08 -10.61 0.79
C ARG A 37 -19.63 -10.70 0.33
N TYR A 38 -18.74 -9.90 0.90
CA TYR A 38 -17.35 -9.87 0.49
C TYR A 38 -16.47 -10.49 1.56
N TRP A 39 -15.55 -11.35 1.15
CA TRP A 39 -14.66 -12.06 2.06
C TRP A 39 -13.82 -11.11 2.93
N TRP A 40 -13.46 -9.92 2.42
CA TRP A 40 -12.73 -8.90 3.18
C TRP A 40 -13.60 -8.11 4.20
N LYS A 41 -14.90 -8.40 4.30
CA LYS A 41 -15.82 -7.83 5.30
C LYS A 41 -16.13 -8.81 6.44
N GLU A 42 -15.58 -10.01 6.37
CA GLU A 42 -15.71 -11.02 7.42
C GLU A 42 -14.96 -10.60 8.69
N LYS A 43 -15.44 -11.06 9.86
CA LYS A 43 -14.88 -10.71 11.17
C LYS A 43 -13.40 -11.03 11.30
N ASP A 44 -12.99 -12.16 10.73
CA ASP A 44 -11.59 -12.62 10.74
C ASP A 44 -10.64 -11.73 9.92
N MET A 45 -11.19 -10.84 9.08
CA MET A 45 -10.44 -9.87 8.27
C MET A 45 -10.47 -8.44 8.85
N GLU A 46 -11.13 -8.22 9.99
CA GLU A 46 -11.12 -6.91 10.68
C GLU A 46 -9.76 -6.62 11.33
N GLU A 47 -9.07 -7.68 11.80
CA GLU A 47 -7.78 -7.58 12.49
C GLU A 47 -6.76 -8.56 11.91
N LEU A 48 -5.47 -8.26 12.12
CA LEU A 48 -4.39 -9.18 11.75
C LEU A 48 -4.28 -10.31 12.77
N THR A 49 -4.04 -11.52 12.27
CA THR A 49 -3.67 -12.64 13.16
C THR A 49 -2.36 -12.36 13.89
N VAL A 50 -2.15 -13.01 15.04
CA VAL A 50 -0.90 -12.88 15.84
C VAL A 50 0.35 -13.18 15.00
N HIS A 51 0.27 -14.14 14.09
CA HIS A 51 1.39 -14.46 13.22
C HIS A 51 1.69 -13.32 12.23
N GLN A 52 0.66 -12.77 11.60
CA GLN A 52 0.80 -11.66 10.65
C GLN A 52 1.27 -10.37 11.35
N SER A 53 0.82 -10.11 12.58
CA SER A 53 1.27 -8.95 13.35
C SER A 53 2.76 -9.05 13.69
N HIS A 54 3.25 -10.23 14.07
CA HIS A 54 4.68 -10.45 14.29
C HIS A 54 5.50 -10.27 13.00
N GLN A 55 5.01 -10.75 11.85
CA GLN A 55 5.65 -10.52 10.55
C GLN A 55 5.70 -9.03 10.21
N LEU A 56 4.63 -8.29 10.47
CA LEU A 56 4.58 -6.85 10.26
C LEU A 56 5.59 -6.11 11.16
N VAL A 57 5.70 -6.48 12.43
CA VAL A 57 6.69 -5.92 13.37
C VAL A 57 8.11 -6.18 12.87
N TRP A 58 8.41 -7.40 12.41
CA TRP A 58 9.73 -7.74 11.88
C TRP A 58 10.06 -6.95 10.61
N ALA A 59 9.11 -6.84 9.68
CA ALA A 59 9.28 -6.05 8.46
C ALA A 59 9.54 -4.57 8.79
N ARG A 60 8.81 -4.01 9.77
CA ARG A 60 9.02 -2.65 10.27
C ARG A 60 10.40 -2.47 10.91
N ALA A 61 10.87 -3.43 11.70
CA ALA A 61 12.15 -3.34 12.40
C ALA A 61 13.38 -3.44 11.46
N HIS A 62 13.27 -4.22 10.37
CA HIS A 62 14.42 -4.55 9.53
C HIS A 62 14.41 -3.92 8.12
N HIS A 63 13.24 -3.56 7.59
CA HIS A 63 13.11 -3.12 6.19
C HIS A 63 12.45 -1.75 6.02
N LEU A 64 11.99 -1.13 7.11
CA LEU A 64 11.39 0.21 7.06
C LEU A 64 12.48 1.27 7.12
N VAL A 65 12.69 1.95 6.00
CA VAL A 65 13.69 3.05 5.90
C VAL A 65 13.08 4.40 6.26
N TYR A 66 11.76 4.54 6.12
CA TYR A 66 11.06 5.79 6.39
C TYR A 66 9.67 5.49 6.97
N ASP A 67 9.33 6.17 8.06
CA ASP A 67 8.03 6.09 8.72
C ASP A 67 7.49 7.50 8.96
N TYR A 68 6.35 7.79 8.34
CA TYR A 68 5.73 9.11 8.44
C TYR A 68 5.17 9.40 9.84
N CYS A 69 4.83 8.36 10.61
CA CYS A 69 4.25 8.52 11.95
C CYS A 69 5.26 9.09 12.95
N VAL A 70 6.56 8.90 12.71
CA VAL A 70 7.65 9.35 13.62
C VAL A 70 8.45 10.50 13.02
N ASP A 71 8.10 10.97 11.83
CA ASP A 71 8.72 12.12 11.18
C ASP A 71 8.22 13.42 11.84
N THR A 72 8.91 13.81 12.91
CA THR A 72 8.63 15.04 13.66
C THR A 72 8.98 16.31 12.90
N ASP A 73 9.86 16.21 11.89
CA ASP A 73 10.27 17.37 11.08
C ASP A 73 9.12 17.83 10.18
N ARG A 74 8.34 16.88 9.64
CA ARG A 74 7.13 17.17 8.85
C ARG A 74 5.89 17.33 9.71
N PHE A 75 5.77 16.50 10.74
CA PHE A 75 4.59 16.44 11.61
C PHE A 75 5.00 16.68 13.06
N PRO A 76 5.05 17.95 13.50
CA PRO A 76 5.35 18.28 14.89
C PRO A 76 4.34 17.67 15.88
N ILE A 77 3.12 17.41 15.41
CA ILE A 77 2.07 16.70 16.16
C ILE A 77 1.80 15.39 15.44
N GLN A 78 1.91 14.29 16.17
CA GLN A 78 1.66 12.96 15.62
C GLN A 78 0.21 12.85 15.11
N PRO A 79 0.01 12.33 13.88
CA PRO A 79 -1.32 12.10 13.33
C PRO A 79 -2.15 11.13 14.19
N PRO A 80 -3.47 11.35 14.34
CA PRO A 80 -4.32 10.59 15.25
C PRO A 80 -4.46 9.11 14.87
N GLU A 81 -4.34 8.76 13.59
CA GLU A 81 -4.39 7.38 13.12
C GLU A 81 -3.16 6.57 13.56
N CYS A 82 -2.03 7.24 13.79
CA CYS A 82 -0.81 6.61 14.27
C CYS A 82 -0.86 6.22 15.76
N ALA A 83 -1.89 6.65 16.51
CA ALA A 83 -2.01 6.38 17.95
C ALA A 83 -2.31 4.90 18.29
N SER A 84 -2.90 4.16 17.34
CA SER A 84 -3.27 2.74 17.49
C SER A 84 -2.28 1.78 16.83
N ARG A 85 -1.07 2.27 16.52
CA ARG A 85 -0.05 1.54 15.76
C ARG A 85 0.78 0.57 16.58
#